data_AF-A0A3G1J0G1-F1
#
_entry.id   AF-A0A3G1J0G1-F1
#
_cell.length_a   1.000
_cell.length_b   1.000
_cell.length_c   1.000
_cell.angle_alpha   90.00
_cell.angle_beta   90.00
_cell.angle_gamma   90.00
#
_symmetry.space_group_name_H-M   'P 1'
#
loop_
_entity.id
_entity.type
_entity.pdbx_description
1 polymer ?
#
loop_
_entity_poly.entity_id
_entity_poly.type
_entity_poly.pdbx_seq_one_letter_code
_entity_poly.pdbx_strand_id
1 'polypeptide(L)'
;MTGASRKDPRTGERIVLYKCPQKGLGGCGRVSRTAAPIDELITTLVLMEQSTIQLCKLEDLPPWDGEADLKTVLAQIKETTQAYEDGMILGSRYFPMLARFEAKESTLRAAKRRYEEKRQARIEAAADLGTEWNRPGFTLEQRQAAIAKSLTAVIIHPAPHPGAKFTPDQITPVWRQDED
;
A
#
# COMPACT_ATOMS: atom_id res chain seq x y z
N MET A 1 26.54 -9.24 -0.46
CA MET A 1 27.23 -8.31 -1.39
C MET A 1 28.08 -7.35 -0.57
N THR A 2 29.20 -6.88 -1.09
CA THR A 2 30.03 -5.83 -0.48
C THR A 2 30.02 -4.59 -1.35
N GLY A 3 29.83 -3.42 -0.75
CA GLY A 3 30.00 -2.14 -1.43
C GLY A 3 31.47 -1.89 -1.78
N ALA A 4 31.73 -1.56 -3.03
CA ALA A 4 33.03 -1.13 -3.52
C ALA A 4 32.85 0.20 -4.26
N SER A 5 33.91 0.98 -4.39
CA SER A 5 33.87 2.21 -5.20
C SER A 5 35.05 2.25 -6.15
N ARG A 6 34.82 2.65 -7.40
CA ARG A 6 35.89 2.95 -8.36
C ARG A 6 35.72 4.37 -8.90
N LYS A 7 36.81 4.99 -9.34
CA LYS A 7 36.72 6.22 -10.13
C LYS A 7 36.44 5.87 -11.58
N ASP A 8 35.50 6.57 -12.21
CA ASP A 8 35.30 6.48 -13.64
C ASP A 8 36.51 7.11 -14.36
N PRO A 9 37.18 6.37 -15.26
CA PRO A 9 38.33 6.91 -15.98
C PRO A 9 37.98 8.03 -16.98
N ARG A 10 36.71 8.18 -17.39
CA ARG A 10 36.26 9.23 -18.32
C ARG A 10 35.77 10.49 -17.60
N THR A 11 34.97 10.34 -16.55
CA THR A 11 34.36 11.48 -15.85
C THR A 11 35.09 11.86 -14.56
N GLY A 12 35.97 11.00 -14.03
CA GLY A 12 36.64 11.20 -12.75
C GLY A 12 35.73 11.00 -11.52
N GLU A 13 34.45 10.74 -11.74
CA GLU A 13 33.43 10.60 -10.70
C GLU A 13 33.55 9.26 -9.97
N ARG A 14 33.13 9.22 -8.70
CA ARG A 14 33.18 8.01 -7.88
C ARG A 14 31.93 7.18 -8.10
N ILE A 15 32.07 6.03 -8.76
CA ILE A 15 30.99 5.08 -8.99
C ILE A 15 30.97 4.05 -7.86
N VAL A 16 29.81 3.89 -7.21
CA VAL A 16 29.55 2.84 -6.23
C VAL A 16 29.10 1.56 -6.94
N LEU A 17 29.63 0.43 -6.48
CA LEU A 17 29.43 -0.90 -7.05
C LEU A 17 29.05 -1.89 -5.95
N TYR A 18 28.11 -2.77 -6.24
CA TYR A 18 27.89 -3.98 -5.46
C TYR A 18 28.72 -5.11 -6.04
N LYS A 19 29.58 -5.73 -5.21
CA LYS A 19 30.42 -6.86 -5.60
C LYS A 19 30.09 -8.10 -4.76
N CYS A 20 30.07 -9.26 -5.38
CA CYS A 20 29.99 -10.52 -4.66
C CYS A 20 31.28 -10.73 -3.86
N PRO A 21 31.21 -11.14 -2.57
CA PRO A 21 32.38 -11.42 -1.76
C PRO A 21 33.33 -12.43 -2.43
N GLN A 22 34.61 -12.42 -2.05
CA GLN A 22 35.58 -13.40 -2.55
C GLN A 22 35.26 -14.81 -2.04
N LYS A 23 35.83 -15.84 -2.68
CA LYS A 23 35.65 -17.25 -2.30
C LYS A 23 35.97 -17.54 -0.83
N GLY A 24 37.01 -16.91 -0.29
CA GLY A 24 37.37 -17.04 1.13
C GLY A 24 36.37 -16.45 2.12
N LEU A 25 35.40 -15.66 1.66
CA LEU A 25 34.33 -15.05 2.47
C LEU A 25 32.94 -15.59 2.08
N GLY A 26 32.88 -16.77 1.44
CA GLY A 26 31.62 -17.43 1.08
C GLY A 26 30.94 -16.89 -0.19
N GLY A 27 31.62 -16.09 -1.02
CA GLY A 27 31.07 -15.56 -2.28
C GLY A 27 31.78 -16.05 -3.54
N CYS A 28 31.27 -15.71 -4.73
CA CYS A 28 31.87 -16.13 -5.99
C CYS A 28 32.99 -15.19 -6.49
N GLY A 29 33.06 -13.96 -6.00
CA GLY A 29 34.04 -12.93 -6.36
C GLY A 29 33.94 -12.36 -7.78
N ARG A 30 33.05 -12.91 -8.63
CA ARG A 30 32.98 -12.65 -10.07
C ARG A 30 31.83 -11.75 -10.51
N VAL A 31 30.82 -11.56 -9.65
CA VAL A 31 29.66 -10.70 -9.97
C VAL A 31 29.90 -9.32 -9.39
N SER A 32 29.82 -8.29 -10.23
CA SER A 32 29.87 -6.88 -9.82
C SER A 32 28.91 -6.04 -10.66
N ARG A 33 28.19 -5.12 -10.02
CA ARG A 33 27.20 -4.24 -10.66
C ARG A 33 27.28 -2.82 -10.13
N THR A 34 26.90 -1.85 -10.94
CA THR A 34 26.72 -0.46 -10.51
C THR A 34 25.53 -0.38 -9.54
N ALA A 35 25.72 0.32 -8.42
CA ALA A 35 24.71 0.40 -7.36
C ALA A 35 23.50 1.25 -7.77
N ALA A 36 23.71 2.44 -8.35
CA ALA A 36 22.65 3.39 -8.69
C ALA A 36 21.42 2.78 -9.43
N PRO A 37 21.56 2.05 -10.55
CA PRO A 37 20.40 1.49 -11.25
C PRO A 37 19.74 0.33 -10.48
N ILE A 38 20.48 -0.35 -9.60
CA ILE A 38 19.92 -1.40 -8.73
C ILE A 38 19.08 -0.76 -7.65
N ASP A 39 19.62 0.26 -6.97
CA ASP A 39 18.95 0.93 -5.88
C ASP A 39 17.64 1.57 -6.37
N GLU A 40 17.64 2.18 -7.55
CA GLU A 40 16.45 2.74 -8.19
C GLU A 40 15.41 1.65 -8.48
N LEU A 41 15.79 0.57 -9.16
CA LEU A 41 14.89 -0.53 -9.48
C LEU A 41 14.25 -1.14 -8.22
N ILE A 42 15.07 -1.48 -7.23
CA ILE A 42 14.59 -2.08 -5.98
C ILE A 42 13.70 -1.12 -5.22
N THR A 43 14.05 0.18 -5.17
CA THR A 43 13.21 1.20 -4.55
C THR A 43 11.84 1.27 -5.21
N THR A 44 11.78 1.34 -6.54
CA THR A 44 10.51 1.39 -7.27
C THR A 44 9.67 0.14 -7.02
N LEU A 45 10.28 -1.05 -7.06
CA LEU A 45 9.58 -2.30 -6.80
C LEU A 45 9.02 -2.37 -5.38
N VAL A 46 9.81 -2.00 -4.37
CA VAL A 46 9.37 -2.01 -2.96
C VAL A 46 8.22 -1.02 -2.75
N LEU A 47 8.28 0.17 -3.35
CA LEU A 47 7.19 1.15 -3.25
C LEU A 47 5.91 0.64 -3.91
N MET A 48 6.00 0.00 -5.08
CA MET A 48 4.86 -0.62 -5.76
C MET A 48 4.25 -1.78 -4.96
N GLU A 49 5.08 -2.60 -4.34
CA GLU A 49 4.61 -3.70 -3.50
C GLU A 49 3.91 -3.16 -2.25
N GLN A 50 4.52 -2.19 -1.56
CA GLN A 50 3.93 -1.60 -0.37
C GLN A 50 2.60 -0.90 -0.65
N SER A 51 2.47 -0.20 -1.78
CA SER A 51 1.20 0.39 -2.18
C SER A 51 0.15 -0.69 -2.46
N THR A 52 0.52 -1.79 -3.12
CA THR A 52 -0.36 -2.92 -3.40
C THR A 52 -0.83 -3.59 -2.11
N ILE A 53 0.07 -3.91 -1.18
CA ILE A 53 -0.27 -4.50 0.13
C ILE A 53 -1.22 -3.58 0.92
N GLN A 54 -0.98 -2.27 0.91
CA GLN A 54 -1.86 -1.32 1.59
C GLN A 54 -3.26 -1.29 0.94
N LEU A 55 -3.34 -1.32 -0.39
CA LEU A 55 -4.59 -1.36 -1.12
C LEU A 55 -5.38 -2.66 -0.86
N CYS A 56 -4.73 -3.83 -0.85
CA CYS A 56 -5.39 -5.09 -0.50
C CYS A 56 -5.95 -5.06 0.93
N LYS A 57 -5.18 -4.55 1.91
CA LYS A 57 -5.66 -4.36 3.29
C LYS A 57 -6.86 -3.40 3.39
N LEU A 58 -7.04 -2.52 2.41
CA LEU A 58 -8.18 -1.60 2.31
C LEU A 58 -9.41 -2.21 1.64
N GLU A 59 -9.23 -3.23 0.82
CA GLU A 59 -10.30 -4.05 0.26
C GLU A 59 -10.82 -5.07 1.28
N ASP A 60 -9.94 -5.63 2.11
CA ASP A 60 -10.29 -6.58 3.18
C ASP A 60 -11.03 -5.95 4.38
N LEU A 61 -11.17 -4.62 4.39
CA LEU A 61 -11.94 -3.94 5.42
C LEU A 61 -13.42 -4.31 5.31
N PRO A 62 -14.02 -4.89 6.36
CA PRO A 62 -15.41 -5.31 6.30
C PRO A 62 -16.32 -4.12 5.97
N PRO A 63 -17.43 -4.35 5.25
CA PRO A 63 -18.44 -3.33 5.03
C PRO A 63 -18.94 -2.80 6.38
N TRP A 64 -19.36 -1.53 6.39
CA TRP A 64 -19.78 -0.87 7.62
C TRP A 64 -20.95 -1.62 8.28
N ASP A 65 -20.78 -2.05 9.53
CA ASP A 65 -21.77 -2.84 10.29
C ASP A 65 -23.17 -2.21 10.31
N GLY A 66 -23.27 -0.88 10.25
CA GLY A 66 -24.54 -0.15 10.24
C GLY A 66 -25.29 -0.16 8.90
N GLU A 67 -24.76 -0.80 7.85
CA GLU A 67 -25.44 -0.86 6.56
C GLU A 67 -26.73 -1.69 6.63
N ALA A 68 -26.74 -2.77 7.41
CA ALA A 68 -27.93 -3.57 7.66
C ALA A 68 -29.01 -2.77 8.41
N ASP A 69 -28.59 -1.99 9.41
CA ASP A 69 -29.49 -1.12 10.17
C ASP A 69 -30.05 0.01 9.31
N LEU A 70 -29.24 0.60 8.43
CA LEU A 70 -29.69 1.61 7.48
C LEU A 70 -30.73 1.05 6.50
N LYS A 71 -30.50 -0.16 5.97
CA LYS A 71 -31.48 -0.85 5.10
C LYS A 71 -32.78 -1.14 5.84
N THR A 72 -32.69 -1.59 7.09
CA THR A 72 -33.85 -1.83 7.96
C THR A 72 -34.67 -0.55 8.17
N VAL A 73 -34.01 0.57 8.51
CA VAL A 73 -34.70 1.85 8.73
C VAL A 73 -35.35 2.36 7.44
N LEU A 74 -34.67 2.24 6.29
CA LEU A 74 -35.23 2.61 4.99
C LEU A 74 -36.47 1.76 4.63
N ALA A 75 -36.43 0.46 4.93
CA ALA A 75 -37.57 -0.43 4.74
C ALA A 75 -38.74 -0.04 5.65
N GLN A 76 -38.48 0.29 6.92
CA GLN A 76 -39.49 0.75 7.87
C GLN A 76 -40.14 2.07 7.45
N ILE A 77 -39.36 3.02 6.93
CA ILE A 77 -39.90 4.27 6.38
C ILE A 77 -40.86 3.95 5.24
N LYS A 78 -40.41 3.13 4.27
CA LYS A 78 -41.22 2.75 3.11
C LYS A 78 -42.53 2.06 3.51
N GLU A 79 -42.46 1.08 4.42
CA GLU A 79 -43.63 0.36 4.92
C GLU A 79 -44.60 1.29 5.64
N THR A 80 -44.10 2.18 6.49
CA THR A 80 -44.93 3.11 7.24
C THR A 80 -45.60 4.14 6.32
N THR A 81 -44.89 4.60 5.27
CA THR A 81 -45.45 5.49 4.24
C THR A 81 -46.54 4.79 3.44
N GLN A 82 -46.34 3.54 3.02
CA GLN A 82 -47.36 2.75 2.31
C GLN A 82 -48.61 2.54 3.18
N ALA A 83 -48.44 2.16 4.46
CA ALA A 83 -49.56 1.96 5.37
C ALA A 83 -50.35 3.26 5.67
N TYR A 84 -49.71 4.43 5.55
CA TYR A 84 -50.40 5.71 5.62
C TYR A 84 -51.18 6.04 4.34
N GLU A 85 -50.58 5.79 3.17
CA GLU A 85 -51.24 5.95 1.85
C GLU A 85 -52.47 5.05 1.72
N ASP A 86 -52.39 3.82 2.25
CA ASP A 86 -53.49 2.85 2.28
C ASP A 86 -54.56 3.17 3.35
N GLY A 87 -54.38 4.25 4.13
CA GLY A 87 -55.30 4.68 5.18
C GLY A 87 -55.32 3.77 6.42
N MET A 88 -54.37 2.85 6.57
CA MET A 88 -54.28 1.96 7.74
C MET A 88 -53.76 2.67 8.99
N ILE A 89 -53.03 3.76 8.82
CA ILE A 89 -52.45 4.55 9.92
C ILE A 89 -52.98 5.99 9.88
N LEU A 90 -53.44 6.50 11.02
CA LEU A 90 -53.82 7.91 11.14
C LEU A 90 -52.58 8.82 11.18
N GLY A 91 -52.70 10.00 10.56
CA GLY A 91 -51.63 11.01 10.51
C GLY A 91 -51.02 11.35 11.88
N SER A 92 -51.84 11.38 12.93
CA SER A 92 -51.38 11.64 14.31
C SER A 92 -50.37 10.62 14.84
N ARG A 93 -50.37 9.38 14.33
CA ARG A 93 -49.39 8.34 14.65
C ARG A 93 -48.25 8.27 13.62
N TYR A 94 -48.56 8.57 12.36
CA TYR A 94 -47.59 8.56 11.26
C TYR A 94 -46.45 9.56 11.45
N PHE A 95 -46.76 10.86 11.61
CA PHE A 95 -45.75 11.91 11.65
C PHE A 95 -44.72 11.74 12.79
N PRO A 96 -45.12 11.37 14.04
CA PRO A 96 -44.16 11.09 15.10
C PRO A 96 -43.28 9.85 14.83
N MET A 97 -43.81 8.80 14.18
CA MET A 97 -43.03 7.63 13.80
C MET A 97 -42.00 7.97 12.72
N LEU A 98 -42.43 8.69 11.68
CA LEU A 98 -41.57 9.12 10.58
C LEU A 98 -40.39 9.95 11.10
N ALA A 99 -40.66 10.96 11.96
CA ALA A 99 -39.62 11.78 12.55
C ALA A 99 -38.58 10.98 13.34
N ARG A 100 -38.99 9.90 14.03
CA ARG A 100 -38.06 8.99 14.73
C ARG A 100 -37.20 8.18 13.76
N PHE A 101 -37.76 7.72 12.65
CA PHE A 101 -37.02 6.99 11.64
C PHE A 101 -36.04 7.88 10.87
N GLU A 102 -36.45 9.10 10.50
CA GLU A 102 -35.57 10.11 9.87
C GLU A 102 -34.41 10.53 10.80
N ALA A 103 -34.66 10.67 12.11
CA ALA A 103 -33.60 10.92 13.09
C ALA A 103 -32.59 9.77 13.17
N LYS A 104 -33.06 8.52 13.12
CA LYS A 104 -32.18 7.35 13.06
C LYS A 104 -31.41 7.27 11.75
N GLU A 105 -32.07 7.54 10.63
CA GLU A 105 -31.45 7.55 9.31
C GLU A 105 -30.34 8.60 9.20
N SER A 106 -30.60 9.83 9.65
CA SER A 106 -29.59 10.90 9.64
C SER A 106 -28.38 10.55 10.49
N THR A 107 -28.59 9.92 11.66
CA THR A 107 -27.51 9.42 12.52
C THR A 107 -26.69 8.32 11.84
N LEU A 108 -27.36 7.35 11.23
CA LEU A 108 -26.71 6.26 10.48
C LEU A 108 -25.96 6.76 9.26
N ARG A 109 -26.52 7.71 8.49
CA ARG A 109 -25.84 8.35 7.37
C ARG A 109 -24.61 9.14 7.81
N ALA A 110 -24.68 9.85 8.94
CA ALA A 110 -23.51 10.55 9.49
C ALA A 110 -22.41 9.55 9.92
N ALA A 111 -22.78 8.43 10.53
CA ALA A 111 -21.85 7.37 10.87
C ALA A 111 -21.22 6.73 9.63
N LYS A 112 -22.00 6.47 8.57
CA LYS A 112 -21.52 5.99 7.27
C LYS A 112 -20.51 6.95 6.64
N ARG A 113 -20.81 8.25 6.59
CA ARG A 113 -19.88 9.26 6.06
C ARG A 113 -18.57 9.28 6.83
N ARG A 114 -18.62 9.25 8.17
CA ARG A 114 -17.40 9.18 9.01
C ARG A 114 -16.59 7.92 8.74
N TYR A 115 -17.25 6.79 8.46
CA TYR A 115 -16.57 5.55 8.09
C TYR A 115 -15.89 5.68 6.72
N GLU A 116 -16.59 6.22 5.73
CA GLU A 116 -16.06 6.47 4.39
C GLU A 116 -14.90 7.47 4.41
N GLU A 117 -15.00 8.56 5.16
CA GLU A 117 -13.92 9.54 5.37
C GLU A 117 -12.69 8.88 5.99
N LYS A 118 -12.87 8.03 7.02
CA LYS A 118 -11.75 7.28 7.61
C LYS A 118 -11.15 6.30 6.62
N ARG A 119 -11.96 5.63 5.80
CA ARG A 119 -11.49 4.72 4.76
C ARG A 119 -10.68 5.48 3.69
N GLN A 120 -11.19 6.63 3.25
CA GLN A 120 -10.53 7.49 2.28
C GLN A 120 -9.22 8.07 2.80
N ALA A 121 -9.19 8.57 4.04
CA ALA A 121 -7.96 9.06 4.67
C ALA A 121 -6.89 7.96 4.79
N ARG A 122 -7.29 6.69 5.01
CA ARG A 122 -6.36 5.56 5.00
C ARG A 122 -5.84 5.24 3.59
N ILE A 123 -6.70 5.34 2.57
CA ILE A 123 -6.28 5.20 1.16
C ILE A 123 -5.27 6.29 0.80
N GLU A 124 -5.53 7.53 1.18
CA GLU A 124 -4.63 8.67 0.91
C GLU A 124 -3.29 8.52 1.64
N ALA A 125 -3.31 8.10 2.91
CA ALA A 125 -2.08 7.81 3.66
C ALA A 125 -1.27 6.66 3.03
N ALA A 126 -1.94 5.64 2.49
CA ALA A 126 -1.27 4.56 1.76
C ALA A 126 -0.63 5.05 0.45
N ALA A 127 -1.29 5.98 -0.25
CA ALA A 127 -0.74 6.60 -1.45
C ALA A 127 0.44 7.55 -1.14
N ASP A 128 0.46 8.21 0.03
CA ASP A 128 1.52 9.16 0.42
C ASP A 128 2.88 8.49 0.70
N LEU A 129 2.95 7.16 0.90
CA LEU A 129 4.23 6.47 1.15
C LEU A 129 5.27 6.68 0.03
N GLY A 130 4.83 6.75 -1.24
CA GLY A 130 5.72 7.05 -2.36
C GLY A 130 6.28 8.48 -2.33
N THR A 131 5.48 9.44 -1.86
CA THR A 131 5.88 10.84 -1.69
C THR A 131 6.72 11.06 -0.43
N GLU A 132 6.49 10.30 0.65
CA GLU A 132 7.30 10.33 1.87
C GLU A 132 8.71 9.78 1.66
N TRP A 133 8.88 8.77 0.80
CA TRP A 133 10.17 8.16 0.51
C TRP A 133 11.24 9.17 0.07
N ASN A 134 10.84 10.16 -0.74
CA ASN A 134 11.72 11.21 -1.27
C ASN A 134 11.87 12.43 -0.35
N ARG A 135 11.19 12.46 0.81
CA ARG A 135 11.33 13.59 1.74
C ARG A 135 12.73 13.59 2.36
N PRO A 136 13.37 14.76 2.51
CA PRO A 136 14.72 14.89 3.06
C PRO A 136 14.82 14.46 4.53
N GLY A 137 13.70 14.31 5.24
CA GLY A 137 13.65 13.83 6.63
C GLY A 137 13.57 12.31 6.78
N PHE A 138 13.41 11.54 5.69
CA PHE A 138 13.33 10.08 5.76
C PHE A 138 14.73 9.49 5.84
N THR A 139 15.09 8.92 7.00
CA THR A 139 16.46 8.48 7.25
C THR A 139 16.82 7.21 6.47
N LEU A 140 18.11 6.99 6.22
CA LEU A 140 18.59 5.78 5.55
C LEU A 140 18.17 4.50 6.30
N GLU A 141 18.13 4.57 7.63
CA GLU A 141 17.69 3.48 8.50
C GLU A 141 16.22 3.14 8.28
N GLN A 142 15.35 4.15 8.16
CA GLN A 142 13.93 3.96 7.86
C GLN A 142 13.73 3.32 6.48
N ARG A 143 14.52 3.75 5.47
CA ARG A 143 14.52 3.13 4.13
C ARG A 143 14.94 1.66 4.20
N GLN A 144 16.00 1.36 4.93
CA GLN A 144 16.49 -0.01 5.12
C GLN A 144 15.48 -0.89 5.85
N ALA A 145 14.84 -0.37 6.90
CA ALA A 145 13.81 -1.08 7.64
C ALA A 145 12.57 -1.37 6.77
N ALA A 146 12.13 -0.39 5.96
CA ALA A 146 11.02 -0.57 5.03
C ALA A 146 11.34 -1.63 3.95
N ILE A 147 12.55 -1.61 3.39
CA ILE A 147 13.00 -2.61 2.43
C ILE A 147 13.07 -4.00 3.08
N ALA A 148 13.65 -4.11 4.28
CA ALA A 148 13.78 -5.38 4.99
C ALA A 148 12.44 -6.00 5.39
N LYS A 149 11.40 -5.17 5.58
CA LYS A 149 10.04 -5.63 5.85
C LYS A 149 9.41 -6.29 4.62
N SER A 150 9.61 -5.71 3.43
CA SER A 150 9.01 -6.20 2.18
C SER A 150 9.83 -7.29 1.48
N LEU A 151 11.16 -7.19 1.51
CA LEU A 151 12.07 -8.09 0.80
C LEU A 151 12.85 -8.99 1.76
N THR A 152 12.92 -10.28 1.43
CA THR A 152 13.77 -11.26 2.11
C THR A 152 15.17 -11.30 1.49
N ALA A 153 15.23 -11.35 0.16
CA ALA A 153 16.50 -11.39 -0.56
C ALA A 153 16.36 -10.77 -1.94
N VAL A 154 17.49 -10.36 -2.53
CA VAL A 154 17.56 -9.92 -3.93
C VAL A 154 18.60 -10.77 -4.62
N ILE A 155 18.17 -11.58 -5.59
CA ILE A 155 19.04 -12.44 -6.38
C ILE A 155 19.54 -11.64 -7.57
N ILE A 156 20.87 -11.57 -7.72
CA ILE A 156 21.52 -10.85 -8.81
C ILE A 156 22.23 -11.86 -9.70
N HIS A 157 21.71 -12.02 -10.91
CA HIS A 157 22.25 -12.93 -11.91
C HIS A 157 23.51 -12.36 -12.58
N PRO A 158 24.42 -13.25 -13.03
CA PRO A 158 25.61 -12.84 -13.77
C PRO A 158 25.25 -12.14 -15.08
N ALA A 159 26.16 -11.28 -15.54
CA ALA A 159 25.98 -10.58 -16.81
C ALA A 159 26.15 -11.57 -17.96
N PRO A 160 25.43 -11.41 -19.08
CA PRO A 160 25.67 -12.22 -20.28
C PRO A 160 27.11 -12.04 -20.77
N HIS A 161 27.68 -10.84 -20.65
CA HIS A 161 29.09 -10.57 -20.94
C HIS A 161 29.65 -9.42 -20.10
N PRO A 162 30.98 -9.32 -19.94
CA PRO A 162 31.63 -8.18 -19.28
C PRO A 162 31.23 -6.85 -19.94
N GLY A 163 30.91 -5.85 -19.14
CA GLY A 163 30.52 -4.51 -19.64
C GLY A 163 29.11 -4.43 -20.23
N ALA A 164 28.29 -5.48 -20.13
CA ALA A 164 26.88 -5.41 -20.50
C ALA A 164 26.16 -4.30 -19.73
N LYS A 165 25.24 -3.61 -20.42
CA LYS A 165 24.36 -2.63 -19.80
C LYS A 165 23.47 -3.30 -18.75
N PHE A 166 23.00 -2.50 -17.81
CA PHE A 166 22.04 -2.95 -16.81
C PHE A 166 20.73 -3.34 -17.49
N THR A 167 20.24 -4.54 -17.20
CA THR A 167 18.92 -5.02 -17.65
C THR A 167 18.15 -5.50 -16.42
N PRO A 168 16.90 -5.04 -16.20
CA PRO A 168 16.11 -5.41 -15.04
C PRO A 168 15.92 -6.93 -14.87
N ASP A 169 15.84 -7.69 -15.97
CA ASP A 169 15.64 -9.15 -15.96
C ASP A 169 16.74 -9.95 -15.24
N GLN A 170 17.88 -9.32 -14.94
CA GLN A 170 18.99 -9.95 -14.22
C GLN A 170 18.83 -9.86 -12.70
N ILE A 171 17.75 -9.25 -12.21
CA ILE A 171 17.48 -9.07 -10.80
C ILE A 171 16.14 -9.68 -10.48
N THR A 172 16.15 -10.64 -9.56
CA THR A 172 14.96 -11.30 -9.07
C THR A 172 14.80 -10.98 -7.59
N PRO A 173 13.87 -10.08 -7.22
CA PRO A 173 13.52 -9.88 -5.82
C PRO A 173 12.80 -11.12 -5.28
N VAL A 174 13.16 -11.52 -4.06
CA VAL A 174 12.46 -12.54 -3.29
C VAL A 174 11.70 -11.81 -2.19
N TRP A 175 10.39 -11.70 -2.39
CA TRP A 175 9.47 -11.07 -1.45
C TRP A 175 9.32 -11.93 -0.20
N ARG A 176 9.13 -11.26 0.93
CA ARG A 176 8.72 -11.94 2.16
C ARG A 176 7.27 -12.37 1.97
N GLN A 177 7.03 -13.67 1.85
CA GLN A 177 5.70 -14.22 2.07
C GLN A 177 5.48 -14.14 3.57
N ASP A 178 4.51 -13.33 4.00
CA ASP A 178 3.99 -13.43 5.35
C ASP A 178 3.34 -14.83 5.44
N GLU A 179 4.09 -15.83 5.92
CA GLU A 179 3.48 -17.05 6.45
C GLU A 179 2.72 -16.60 7.70
N ASP A 180 1.39 -16.60 7.60
CA ASP A 180 0.44 -16.33 8.69
C ASP A 180 0.73 -17.16 9.96
#